data_AF-A0A7Z9XRY7-F1
#
_entry.id   AF-A0A7Z9XRY7-F1
#
_cell.length_a   1.000
_cell.length_b   1.000
_cell.length_c   1.000
_cell.angle_alpha   90.00
_cell.angle_beta   90.00
_cell.angle_gamma   90.00
#
_symmetry.space_group_name_H-M   'P 1'
#
loop_
_entity.id
_entity.type
_entity.pdbx_description
1 polymer ?
#
loop_
_entity_poly.entity_id
_entity_poly.type
_entity_poly.pdbx_seq_one_letter_code
_entity_poly.pdbx_strand_id
1 'polypeptide(L)'
;MTNLQGASDFEQTIIEHIIKKEAPEYGKHLPYLSVDRRENTGAGVYVYFKYSAKVPLFSSENRTIGQSVFAEIEGLEGGAGFMLYIDEGRITMLESFSHGSEAWPDHISRFEIQDL
;
A
#
# COMPACT_ATOMS: atom_id res chain seq x y z
N MET A 1 13.19 -10.01 -6.18
CA MET A 1 12.02 -9.16 -5.88
C MET A 1 10.80 -9.93 -6.33
N THR A 2 9.83 -10.08 -5.44
CA THR A 2 8.56 -10.76 -5.77
C THR A 2 7.64 -9.70 -6.35
N ASN A 3 7.20 -9.87 -7.59
CA ASN A 3 6.31 -8.91 -8.24
C ASN A 3 4.85 -9.11 -7.76
N LEU A 4 4.23 -8.09 -7.15
CA LEU A 4 2.81 -8.12 -6.79
C LEU A 4 2.00 -7.92 -8.07
N GLN A 5 1.26 -8.95 -8.49
CA GLN A 5 0.67 -8.96 -9.82
C GLN A 5 -0.34 -7.82 -10.00
N GLY A 6 -0.11 -6.97 -11.00
CA GLY A 6 -1.00 -5.87 -11.35
C GLY A 6 -0.82 -4.60 -10.52
N ALA A 7 0.13 -4.57 -9.58
CA ALA A 7 0.55 -3.33 -8.93
C ALA A 7 1.39 -2.45 -9.86
N SER A 8 1.31 -1.14 -9.65
CA SER A 8 2.29 -0.20 -10.20
C SER A 8 3.60 -0.26 -9.40
N ASP A 9 4.67 0.27 -9.97
CA ASP A 9 5.98 0.37 -9.28
C ASP A 9 5.85 1.15 -7.96
N PHE A 10 5.01 2.19 -7.93
CA PHE A 10 4.70 2.95 -6.73
C PHE A 10 4.04 2.08 -5.65
N GLU A 11 2.93 1.42 -6.00
CA GLU A 11 2.18 0.58 -5.05
C GLU A 11 3.06 -0.54 -4.49
N GLN A 12 3.82 -1.22 -5.35
CA GLN A 12 4.72 -2.27 -4.92
C GLN A 12 5.79 -1.72 -3.96
N THR A 13 6.42 -0.60 -4.30
CA THR A 13 7.50 -0.02 -3.48
C THR A 13 6.98 0.39 -2.10
N ILE A 14 5.82 1.05 -2.03
CA ILE A 14 5.20 1.46 -0.77
C ILE A 14 4.85 0.24 0.10
N ILE A 15 4.19 -0.77 -0.48
CA ILE A 15 3.78 -1.98 0.26
C ILE A 15 5.01 -2.72 0.79
N GLU A 16 6.04 -2.92 -0.05
CA GLU A 16 7.27 -3.58 0.36
C GLU A 16 7.98 -2.83 1.49
N HIS A 17 8.02 -1.49 1.42
CA HIS A 17 8.60 -0.65 2.48
C HIS A 17 7.84 -0.76 3.80
N ILE A 18 6.51 -0.60 3.77
CA ILE A 18 5.63 -0.73 4.95
C ILE A 18 5.81 -2.10 5.61
N ILE A 19 5.72 -3.18 4.82
CA ILE A 19 5.87 -4.55 5.34
C ILE A 19 7.26 -4.75 5.94
N LYS A 20 8.32 -4.32 5.26
CA LYS A 20 9.69 -4.47 5.75
C LYS A 20 9.92 -3.72 7.06
N LYS A 21 9.29 -2.56 7.25
CA LYS A 21 9.45 -1.72 8.45
C LYS A 21 8.61 -2.22 9.63
N GLU A 22 7.34 -2.56 9.39
CA GLU A 22 6.34 -2.71 10.47
C GLU A 22 5.82 -4.14 10.65
N ALA A 23 5.87 -5.00 9.63
CA ALA A 23 5.37 -6.38 9.71
C ALA A 23 6.05 -7.35 8.71
N PRO A 24 7.37 -7.61 8.83
CA PRO A 24 8.14 -8.36 7.83
C PRO A 24 7.60 -9.77 7.53
N GLU A 25 6.91 -10.38 8.50
CA GLU A 25 6.26 -11.67 8.35
C GLU A 25 5.25 -11.71 7.18
N TYR A 26 4.58 -10.59 6.89
CA TYR A 26 3.62 -10.46 5.80
C TYR A 26 4.28 -10.40 4.42
N GLY A 27 5.61 -10.26 4.32
CA GLY A 27 6.32 -10.32 3.03
C GLY A 27 6.11 -11.65 2.29
N LYS A 28 5.79 -12.72 3.03
CA LYS A 28 5.43 -14.03 2.46
C LYS A 28 4.08 -14.05 1.72
N HIS A 29 3.25 -13.01 1.88
CA HIS A 29 1.97 -12.89 1.18
C HIS A 29 2.14 -12.33 -0.24
N LEU A 30 3.14 -11.48 -0.48
CA LEU A 30 3.35 -10.80 -1.76
C LEU A 30 3.30 -11.70 -3.00
N PRO A 31 3.87 -12.92 -3.01
CA PRO A 31 3.81 -13.80 -4.19
C PRO A 31 2.41 -14.28 -4.57
N TYR A 32 1.46 -14.17 -3.64
CA TYR A 32 0.09 -14.66 -3.79
C TYR A 32 -0.91 -13.53 -3.98
N LEU A 33 -0.47 -12.27 -3.82
CA LEU A 33 -1.32 -11.10 -3.96
C LEU A 33 -1.38 -10.63 -5.41
N SER A 34 -2.56 -10.18 -5.80
CA SER A 34 -2.79 -9.44 -7.03
C SER A 34 -3.73 -8.27 -6.77
N VAL A 35 -3.55 -7.19 -7.51
CA VAL A 35 -4.52 -6.09 -7.50
C VAL A 35 -5.84 -6.59 -8.09
N ASP A 36 -6.92 -6.41 -7.34
CA ASP A 36 -8.27 -6.74 -7.79
C ASP A 36 -8.94 -5.53 -8.44
N ARG A 37 -8.97 -4.40 -7.74
CA ARG A 37 -9.56 -3.14 -8.21
C ARG A 37 -8.94 -1.94 -7.54
N ARG A 38 -9.13 -0.77 -8.16
CA ARG A 38 -8.77 0.54 -7.61
C ARG A 38 -10.01 1.42 -7.49
N GLU A 39 -10.05 2.26 -6.48
CA GLU A 39 -11.11 3.23 -6.25
C GLU A 39 -10.49 4.59 -5.95
N ASN A 40 -10.69 5.55 -6.87
CA ASN A 40 -10.21 6.92 -6.69
C ASN A 40 -11.18 7.67 -5.79
N THR A 41 -10.65 8.27 -4.73
CA THR A 41 -11.45 9.03 -3.74
C THR A 41 -11.37 10.54 -3.96
N GLY A 42 -10.60 10.98 -4.96
CA GLY A 42 -10.30 12.38 -5.23
C GLY A 42 -9.05 12.86 -4.50
N ALA A 43 -8.95 12.63 -3.19
CA ALA A 43 -7.77 12.95 -2.38
C ALA A 43 -6.82 11.74 -2.18
N GLY A 44 -7.14 10.61 -2.79
CA GLY A 44 -6.37 9.39 -2.64
C GLY A 44 -6.85 8.27 -3.55
N VAL A 45 -6.34 7.07 -3.28
CA VAL A 45 -6.73 5.84 -3.98
C VAL A 45 -6.75 4.68 -2.99
N TYR A 46 -7.78 3.85 -3.12
CA TYR A 46 -7.85 2.53 -2.50
C TYR A 46 -7.46 1.47 -3.52
N VAL A 47 -6.50 0.63 -3.16
CA VAL A 47 -6.05 -0.51 -3.95
C VAL A 47 -6.42 -1.77 -3.20
N TYR A 48 -7.41 -2.49 -3.73
CA TYR A 48 -7.91 -3.72 -3.12
C TYR A 48 -7.18 -4.92 -3.70
N PHE A 49 -6.87 -5.89 -2.84
CA PHE A 49 -6.14 -7.08 -3.24
C PHE A 49 -6.98 -8.36 -3.13
N LYS A 50 -6.60 -9.34 -3.95
CA LYS A 50 -7.08 -10.72 -3.84
C LYS A 50 -5.91 -11.70 -3.84
N TYR A 51 -6.14 -12.84 -3.22
CA TYR A 51 -5.18 -13.93 -3.18
C TYR A 51 -5.43 -14.95 -4.29
N SER A 52 -4.36 -15.36 -4.99
CA SER A 52 -4.41 -16.42 -6.01
C SER A 52 -4.46 -17.83 -5.40
N ALA A 53 -4.09 -17.99 -4.13
CA ALA A 53 -4.09 -19.26 -3.41
C ALA A 53 -4.33 -19.05 -1.90
N LYS A 54 -4.56 -20.15 -1.17
CA LYS A 54 -4.59 -20.10 0.30
C LYS A 54 -3.19 -19.78 0.82
N VAL A 55 -3.08 -18.71 1.60
CA VAL A 55 -1.85 -18.33 2.31
C VAL A 55 -1.93 -18.66 3.79
N PRO A 56 -0.79 -18.90 4.47
CA PRO A 56 -0.74 -18.97 5.91
C PRO A 56 -1.22 -17.65 6.54
N LEU A 57 -2.15 -17.77 7.49
CA LEU A 57 -2.55 -16.67 8.37
C LEU A 57 -1.52 -16.55 9.50
N PHE A 58 -0.99 -15.36 9.72
CA PHE A 58 -0.05 -15.11 10.84
C PHE A 58 -0.77 -14.77 12.14
N SER A 59 -1.97 -14.19 12.04
CA SER A 59 -2.84 -13.81 13.14
C SER A 59 -4.31 -13.90 12.66
N SER A 60 -5.27 -13.89 13.58
CA SER A 60 -6.69 -13.65 13.27
C SER A 60 -7.12 -12.21 13.58
N GLU A 61 -6.19 -11.36 14.02
CA GLU A 61 -6.46 -9.97 14.39
C GLU A 61 -6.42 -9.04 13.17
N ASN A 62 -7.23 -7.99 13.24
CA ASN A 62 -7.16 -6.88 12.30
C ASN A 62 -6.04 -5.92 12.71
N ARG A 63 -5.28 -5.46 11.74
CA ARG A 63 -4.19 -4.50 11.92
C ARG A 63 -4.18 -3.48 10.79
N THR A 64 -3.79 -2.26 11.11
CA THR A 64 -3.47 -1.23 10.12
C THR A 64 -2.02 -0.82 10.37
N ILE A 65 -1.21 -0.87 9.32
CA ILE A 65 0.23 -0.51 9.36
C ILE A 65 0.54 0.53 8.28
N GLY A 66 1.73 1.14 8.32
CA GLY A 66 2.19 2.11 7.33
C GLY A 66 1.93 3.57 7.69
N GLN A 67 1.33 3.83 8.85
CA GLN A 67 1.05 5.18 9.37
C GLN A 67 2.34 5.99 9.64
N SER A 68 3.50 5.31 9.72
CA SER A 68 4.83 5.91 9.89
C SER A 68 5.58 6.12 8.58
N VAL A 69 4.94 5.83 7.44
CA VAL A 69 5.54 5.93 6.11
C VAL A 69 4.93 7.12 5.38
N PHE A 70 5.81 7.97 4.86
CA PHE A 70 5.45 9.13 4.08
C PHE A 70 6.14 9.07 2.71
N ALA A 71 5.54 9.69 1.69
CA ALA A 71 6.22 9.90 0.43
C ALA A 71 6.00 11.32 -0.08
N GLU A 72 7.08 11.94 -0.54
CA GLU A 72 7.00 13.11 -1.42
C GLU A 72 6.60 12.61 -2.81
N ILE A 73 5.55 13.18 -3.38
CA ILE A 73 5.05 12.82 -4.71
C ILE A 73 4.97 14.09 -5.55
N GLU A 74 5.49 14.04 -6.77
CA GLU A 74 5.39 15.16 -7.70
C GLU A 74 3.92 15.56 -7.91
N GLY A 75 3.58 16.80 -7.58
CA GLY A 75 2.21 17.33 -7.64
C GLY A 75 1.44 17.33 -6.32
N LEU A 76 1.99 16.76 -5.24
CA LEU A 76 1.45 16.85 -3.88
C LEU A 76 2.42 17.64 -2.98
N GLU A 77 2.10 18.90 -2.68
CA GLU A 77 2.96 19.77 -1.86
C GLU A 77 3.07 19.24 -0.43
N GLY A 78 1.96 18.70 0.11
CA GLY A 78 1.94 18.03 1.41
C GLY A 78 2.45 16.59 1.40
N GLY A 79 2.81 16.05 0.23
CA GLY A 79 3.09 14.63 -0.01
C GLY A 79 1.92 13.70 0.34
N ALA A 80 2.24 12.44 0.59
CA ALA A 80 1.28 11.36 0.78
C ALA A 80 1.55 10.48 2.00
N GLY A 81 0.48 10.09 2.67
CA GLY A 81 0.46 9.06 3.72
C GLY A 81 -0.15 7.75 3.22
N PHE A 82 0.05 6.70 4.01
CA PHE A 82 -0.36 5.34 3.65
C PHE A 82 -0.99 4.58 4.82
N MET A 83 -1.94 3.71 4.50
CA MET A 83 -2.46 2.70 5.41
C MET A 83 -2.59 1.37 4.67
N LEU A 84 -1.87 0.35 5.14
CA LEU A 84 -2.02 -1.02 4.67
C LEU A 84 -2.88 -1.79 5.68
N TYR A 85 -4.04 -2.22 5.21
CA TYR A 85 -5.02 -2.96 5.99
C TYR A 85 -4.74 -4.45 5.94
N ILE A 86 -4.75 -5.05 7.12
CA ILE A 86 -4.64 -6.47 7.35
C ILE A 86 -5.88 -6.91 8.10
N ASP A 87 -6.80 -7.61 7.44
CA ASP A 87 -8.03 -8.10 8.06
C ASP A 87 -7.97 -9.61 8.20
N GLU A 88 -8.29 -10.12 9.39
CA GLU A 88 -8.21 -11.54 9.73
C GLU A 88 -6.85 -12.17 9.32
N GLY A 89 -5.77 -11.40 9.51
CA GLY A 89 -4.41 -11.80 9.15
C GLY A 89 -4.12 -11.88 7.66
N ARG A 90 -4.86 -11.17 6.79
CA ARG A 90 -4.62 -11.06 5.34
C ARG A 90 -4.51 -9.61 4.91
N ILE A 91 -3.56 -9.30 4.03
CA ILE A 91 -3.50 -7.99 3.39
C ILE A 91 -4.72 -7.83 2.49
N THR A 92 -5.53 -6.81 2.73
CA THR A 92 -6.80 -6.58 2.02
C THR A 92 -6.77 -5.33 1.16
N MET A 93 -6.18 -4.25 1.65
CA MET A 93 -6.23 -2.96 0.97
C MET A 93 -5.03 -2.08 1.31
N LEU A 94 -4.51 -1.37 0.31
CA LEU A 94 -3.66 -0.19 0.51
C LEU A 94 -4.53 1.05 0.29
N GLU A 95 -4.54 1.94 1.27
CA GLU A 95 -5.02 3.31 1.14
C GLU A 95 -3.82 4.24 1.03
N SER A 96 -3.84 5.09 0.01
CA SER A 96 -2.89 6.20 -0.18
C SER A 96 -3.67 7.50 -0.22
N PHE A 97 -3.22 8.53 0.49
CA PHE A 97 -3.94 9.80 0.61
C PHE A 97 -2.98 10.99 0.64
N SER A 98 -3.39 12.13 0.06
CA SER A 98 -2.65 13.39 0.15
C SER A 98 -2.83 14.02 1.54
N HIS A 99 -1.79 14.69 2.06
CA HIS A 99 -1.85 15.41 3.34
C HIS A 99 -2.37 16.85 3.23
N GLY A 100 -3.04 17.19 2.13
CA GLY A 100 -3.63 18.50 1.92
C GLY A 100 -4.95 18.46 1.15
N SER A 101 -5.22 19.53 0.42
CA SER A 101 -6.43 19.68 -0.40
C SER A 101 -6.20 19.32 -1.87
N GLU A 102 -4.97 18.91 -2.20
CA GLU A 102 -4.57 18.50 -3.53
C GLU A 102 -5.27 17.21 -3.94
N ALA A 103 -5.73 17.19 -5.19
CA ALA A 103 -6.23 15.97 -5.81
C ALA A 103 -5.08 14.97 -5.98
N TRP A 104 -5.40 13.70 -5.78
CA TRP A 104 -4.45 12.62 -6.03
C TRP A 104 -4.07 12.59 -7.53
N PRO A 105 -2.77 12.49 -7.88
CA PRO A 105 -2.35 12.48 -9.28
C PRO A 105 -2.88 11.27 -10.02
N ASP A 106 -3.35 11.46 -11.26
CA ASP A 106 -3.77 10.36 -12.15
C ASP A 106 -2.60 9.43 -12.52
N HIS A 107 -1.36 9.94 -12.46
CA HIS A 107 -0.15 9.20 -12.74
C HIS A 107 0.99 9.63 -11.80
N ILE A 108 1.68 8.64 -11.21
CA ILE A 108 2.84 8.86 -10.33
C ILE A 108 4.09 8.41 -11.08
N SER A 109 4.86 9.37 -11.58
CA SER A 109 6.13 9.14 -12.27
C SER A 109 7.34 9.28 -11.36
N ARG A 110 7.24 10.06 -10.29
CA ARG A 110 8.32 10.35 -9.34
C ARG A 110 7.78 10.43 -7.93
N PHE A 111 8.46 9.74 -7.03
CA PHE A 111 8.19 9.78 -5.61
C PHE A 111 9.46 9.43 -4.82
N GLU A 112 9.53 9.91 -3.59
CA GLU A 112 10.60 9.59 -2.64
C GLU A 112 9.98 9.24 -1.28
N ILE A 113 10.36 8.09 -0.72
CA ILE A 113 9.86 7.65 0.58
C ILE A 113 10.67 8.34 1.68
N GLN A 114 9.99 8.93 2.64
CA GLN A 114 10.57 9.46 3.87
C GLN A 114 10.12 8.60 5.06
N ASP A 115 11.08 8.19 5.87
CA ASP A 115 10.80 7.58 7.16
C ASP A 115 10.67 8.67 8.22
N LEU A 116 9.47 8.79 8.80
CA LEU A 116 9.22 9.60 9.99
C LEU A 116 9.61 8.83 11.27
#